data_AF-A0A1M5BPE6-F1
#
_entry.id   AF-A0A1M5BPE6-F1
#
_cell.length_a   1.000
_cell.length_b   1.000
_cell.length_c   1.000
_cell.angle_alpha   90.00
_cell.angle_beta   90.00
_cell.angle_gamma   90.00
#
_symmetry.space_group_name_H-M   'P 1'
#
loop_
_entity.id
_entity.type
_entity.pdbx_description
1 polymer ?
#
loop_
_entity_poly.entity_id
_entity_poly.type
_entity_poly.pdbx_seq_one_letter_code
_entity_poly.pdbx_strand_id
1 'polypeptide(L)'
;MKKLATTFKLFAVISVLMFTACQDDNSDMTQETPVNKVSAADLKKEITSGLKTVPENVQIQINDSKQNLEKYLKNDLQITGITVLGKLSTQKGIQISQDLISDKEQFIAEGNILAPETVKVGKTGTLFSGDQLAETQKGLREAAADQIKTGTDLLEISWNYKGEAFTSLCFYNESGILWDNVFAGLVMMDSRGNSEVSPIDAQAKVSSKWFKEWWTAKWLWGSKRGEIGYQITIYYSGSTVSNVDVSDWGNISLGKAKSESKVTKKTGAYGQCRYALGLCTPTGSLSFNTSNFSVSFSGLGSNIVSNGTKSLYP
;
A
#
# COMPACT_ATOMS: atom_id res chain seq x y z
N MET A 1 -62.17 -33.09 27.02
CA MET A 1 -60.76 -32.84 27.41
C MET A 1 -59.83 -32.80 26.18
N LYS A 2 -59.84 -31.72 25.39
CA LYS A 2 -58.84 -31.49 24.30
C LYS A 2 -58.77 -30.04 23.78
N LYS A 3 -59.28 -29.04 24.52
CA LYS A 3 -59.32 -27.62 24.09
C LYS A 3 -58.91 -26.61 25.17
N LEU A 4 -58.18 -27.05 26.20
CA LEU A 4 -57.71 -26.19 27.30
C LEU A 4 -56.18 -26.19 27.49
N ALA A 5 -55.44 -26.95 26.68
CA ALA A 5 -53.99 -27.09 26.79
C ALA A 5 -53.19 -26.19 25.82
N THR A 6 -53.85 -25.48 24.91
CA THR A 6 -53.19 -24.68 23.86
C THR A 6 -53.15 -23.17 24.13
N THR A 7 -53.96 -22.65 25.06
CA THR A 7 -53.95 -21.22 25.43
C THR A 7 -52.98 -20.88 26.57
N PHE A 8 -52.51 -21.88 27.34
CA PHE A 8 -51.54 -21.64 28.42
C PHE A 8 -50.08 -21.62 27.94
N LYS A 9 -49.79 -22.14 26.74
CA LYS A 9 -48.45 -22.09 26.14
C LYS A 9 -48.16 -20.80 25.36
N LEU A 10 -49.18 -20.00 25.04
CA LEU A 10 -48.99 -18.73 24.33
C LEU A 10 -48.67 -17.57 25.30
N PHE A 11 -49.09 -17.64 26.56
CA PHE A 11 -48.76 -16.63 27.58
C PHE A 11 -47.40 -16.85 28.25
N ALA A 12 -46.85 -18.07 28.23
CA ALA A 12 -45.52 -18.33 28.77
C ALA A 12 -44.37 -17.87 27.85
N VAL A 13 -44.63 -17.66 26.55
CA VAL A 13 -43.61 -17.21 25.58
C VAL A 13 -43.48 -15.67 25.56
N ILE A 14 -44.51 -14.94 26.01
CA ILE A 14 -44.47 -13.46 26.05
C ILE A 14 -43.87 -12.95 27.37
N SER A 15 -44.00 -13.69 28.48
CA SER A 15 -43.42 -13.30 29.78
C SER A 15 -41.90 -13.53 29.89
N VAL A 16 -41.28 -14.25 28.96
CA VAL A 16 -39.81 -14.41 28.87
C VAL A 16 -39.17 -13.31 28.03
N LEU A 17 -39.95 -12.47 27.34
CA LEU A 17 -39.46 -11.35 26.52
C LEU A 17 -39.50 -9.98 27.23
N MET A 18 -39.88 -9.93 28.51
CA MET A 18 -39.97 -8.67 29.30
C MET A 18 -39.06 -8.67 30.54
N PHE A 19 -38.17 -9.67 30.71
CA PHE A 19 -37.20 -9.73 31.82
C PHE A 19 -35.73 -9.84 31.35
N THR A 20 -35.44 -9.52 30.09
CA THR A 20 -34.07 -9.28 29.57
C THR A 20 -33.86 -7.82 29.17
N ALA A 21 -34.58 -6.91 29.83
CA ALA A 21 -34.21 -5.50 29.91
C ALA A 21 -34.01 -5.19 31.39
N CYS A 22 -32.82 -4.70 31.76
CA CYS A 22 -32.31 -4.56 33.13
C CYS A 22 -31.75 -5.87 33.74
N GLN A 23 -30.81 -6.51 33.05
CA GLN A 23 -29.63 -7.02 33.76
C GLN A 23 -28.62 -5.88 33.81
N ASP A 24 -28.10 -5.63 35.01
CA ASP A 24 -26.97 -4.73 35.26
C ASP A 24 -25.80 -5.12 34.35
N ASP A 25 -25.66 -4.42 33.22
CA ASP A 25 -24.37 -4.25 32.58
C ASP A 25 -23.59 -3.30 33.48
N ASN A 26 -22.96 -3.92 34.47
CA ASN A 26 -21.92 -3.33 35.26
C ASN A 26 -20.96 -2.65 34.28
N SER A 27 -20.80 -1.36 34.51
CA SER A 27 -20.03 -0.43 33.71
C SER A 27 -18.60 -0.91 33.49
N ASP A 28 -18.36 -1.67 32.43
CA ASP A 28 -17.19 -1.46 31.61
C ASP A 28 -17.59 -0.43 30.54
N MET A 29 -17.88 0.80 31.02
CA MET A 29 -17.29 1.93 30.32
C MET A 29 -15.83 1.51 30.19
N THR A 30 -15.41 1.17 28.98
CA THR A 30 -14.02 1.33 28.62
C THR A 30 -13.79 2.82 28.89
N GLN A 31 -13.37 3.14 30.12
CA GLN A 31 -12.50 4.25 30.34
C GLN A 31 -11.44 4.00 29.30
N GLU A 32 -11.50 4.77 28.21
CA GLU A 32 -10.28 5.22 27.58
C GLU A 32 -9.45 5.69 28.77
N THR A 33 -8.62 4.79 29.27
CA THR A 33 -7.47 5.16 30.08
C THR A 33 -6.89 6.28 29.25
N PRO A 34 -6.69 7.49 29.79
CA PRO A 34 -6.10 8.56 29.01
C PRO A 34 -4.74 8.03 28.59
N VAL A 35 -4.68 7.45 27.38
CA VAL A 35 -3.44 7.08 26.73
C VAL A 35 -2.86 8.44 26.53
N ASN A 36 -1.94 8.82 27.42
CA ASN A 36 -1.24 10.09 27.32
C ASN A 36 -0.80 10.20 25.87
N LYS A 37 -1.46 11.09 25.12
CA LYS A 37 -1.27 11.18 23.68
C LYS A 37 0.19 11.53 23.47
N VAL A 38 0.94 10.56 22.98
CA VAL A 38 2.39 10.67 22.84
C VAL A 38 2.69 11.79 21.85
N SER A 39 3.59 12.68 22.22
CA SER A 39 3.84 13.91 21.46
C SER A 39 5.20 13.89 20.76
N ALA A 40 5.38 14.74 19.75
CA ALA A 40 6.69 14.99 19.16
C ALA A 40 7.72 15.48 20.20
N ALA A 41 7.27 16.16 21.26
CA ALA A 41 8.14 16.56 22.35
C ALA A 41 8.61 15.37 23.19
N ASP A 42 7.80 14.33 23.33
CA ASP A 42 8.21 13.09 24.00
C ASP A 42 9.19 12.29 23.14
N LEU A 43 8.98 12.25 21.82
CA LEU A 43 9.95 11.67 20.89
C LEU A 43 11.32 12.36 21.00
N LYS A 44 11.33 13.70 21.08
CA LYS A 44 12.57 14.49 21.24
C LYS A 44 13.36 14.16 22.51
N LYS A 45 12.75 13.56 23.53
CA LYS A 45 13.46 13.10 24.74
C LYS A 45 14.12 11.73 24.55
N GLU A 46 13.69 10.97 23.54
CA GLU A 46 14.15 9.59 23.26
C GLU A 46 15.15 9.52 22.09
N ILE A 47 15.46 10.67 21.49
CA ILE A 47 16.49 10.80 20.44
C ILE A 47 17.82 11.27 21.04
N THR A 48 18.91 10.75 20.49
CA THR A 48 20.25 11.28 20.74
C THR A 48 20.68 12.20 19.60
N SER A 49 21.69 13.03 19.87
CA SER A 49 22.32 13.84 18.83
C SER A 49 22.79 12.95 17.67
N GLY A 50 22.19 13.15 16.51
CA GLY A 50 22.57 12.48 15.27
C GLY A 50 23.63 13.27 14.50
N LEU A 51 23.73 12.98 13.19
CA LEU A 51 24.50 13.80 12.27
C LEU A 51 23.98 15.23 12.27
N LYS A 52 24.88 16.22 12.15
CA LYS A 52 24.48 17.64 12.04
C LYS A 52 23.94 18.00 10.66
N THR A 53 24.25 17.19 9.66
CA THR A 53 23.90 17.38 8.26
C THR A 53 23.24 16.11 7.73
N VAL A 54 22.28 16.28 6.81
CA VAL A 54 21.64 15.17 6.12
C VAL A 54 22.66 14.47 5.20
N PRO A 55 22.76 13.13 5.21
CA PRO A 55 23.63 12.40 4.28
C PRO A 55 23.32 12.70 2.82
N GLU A 56 24.34 12.65 1.96
CA GLU A 56 24.22 13.00 0.55
C GLU A 56 23.13 12.21 -0.18
N ASN A 57 23.06 10.88 0.03
CA ASN A 57 22.03 10.03 -0.57
C ASN A 57 20.61 10.49 -0.22
N VAL A 58 20.37 10.85 1.04
CA VAL A 58 19.07 11.33 1.53
C VAL A 58 18.77 12.70 0.94
N GLN A 59 19.78 13.58 0.86
CA GLN A 59 19.63 14.90 0.27
C GLN A 59 19.29 14.83 -1.22
N ILE A 60 19.93 13.93 -1.98
CA ILE A 60 19.61 13.66 -3.39
C ILE A 60 18.16 13.20 -3.51
N GLN A 61 17.72 12.23 -2.70
CA GLN A 61 16.34 11.76 -2.72
C GLN A 61 15.32 12.88 -2.42
N ILE A 62 15.61 13.75 -1.45
CA ILE A 62 14.76 14.92 -1.16
C ILE A 62 14.72 15.88 -2.35
N ASN A 63 15.87 16.16 -2.97
CA ASN A 63 15.97 17.09 -4.10
C ASN A 63 15.24 16.55 -5.34
N ASP A 64 15.43 15.27 -5.68
CA ASP A 64 14.74 14.62 -6.79
C ASP A 64 13.23 14.56 -6.53
N SER A 65 12.83 14.33 -5.28
CA SER A 65 11.41 14.38 -4.89
C SER A 65 10.83 15.77 -5.07
N LYS A 66 11.55 16.85 -4.68
CA LYS A 66 11.13 18.23 -4.94
C LYS A 66 10.90 18.48 -6.43
N GLN A 67 11.85 18.09 -7.27
CA GLN A 67 11.75 18.27 -8.73
C GLN A 67 10.56 17.52 -9.32
N ASN A 68 10.31 16.27 -8.90
CA ASN A 68 9.18 15.50 -9.39
C ASN A 68 7.83 16.04 -8.88
N LEU A 69 7.75 16.47 -7.62
CA LEU A 69 6.56 17.13 -7.08
C LEU A 69 6.24 18.42 -7.85
N GLU A 70 7.23 19.27 -8.08
CA GLU A 70 7.07 20.49 -8.88
C GLU A 70 6.63 20.19 -10.31
N LYS A 71 7.25 19.19 -10.95
CA LYS A 71 6.94 18.80 -12.32
C LYS A 71 5.49 18.33 -12.48
N TYR A 72 5.00 17.50 -11.57
CA TYR A 72 3.73 16.80 -11.76
C TYR A 72 2.58 17.39 -10.94
N LEU A 73 2.84 17.90 -9.74
CA LEU A 73 1.85 18.51 -8.85
C LEU A 73 1.97 20.04 -8.78
N LYS A 74 2.96 20.65 -9.44
CA LYS A 74 3.16 22.10 -9.46
C LYS A 74 3.30 22.64 -8.03
N ASN A 75 2.38 23.51 -7.61
CA ASN A 75 2.36 24.12 -6.29
C ASN A 75 1.35 23.45 -5.35
N ASP A 76 0.71 22.35 -5.75
CA ASP A 76 -0.29 21.69 -4.92
C ASP A 76 0.35 20.99 -3.72
N LEU A 77 1.52 20.37 -3.88
CA LEU A 77 2.28 19.74 -2.79
C LEU A 77 3.77 20.05 -2.94
N GLN A 78 4.38 20.63 -1.91
CA GLN A 78 5.77 21.08 -1.93
C GLN A 78 6.52 20.73 -0.65
N ILE A 79 7.79 20.35 -0.77
CA ILE A 79 8.72 20.26 0.37
C ILE A 79 9.33 21.65 0.58
N THR A 80 9.01 22.28 1.70
CA THR A 80 9.42 23.66 2.01
C THR A 80 10.62 23.73 2.95
N GLY A 81 10.91 22.67 3.70
CA GLY A 81 12.01 22.67 4.67
C GLY A 81 12.35 21.28 5.19
N ILE A 82 13.53 21.17 5.79
CA ILE A 82 14.01 19.97 6.48
C ILE A 82 14.70 20.38 7.78
N THR A 83 14.41 19.66 8.86
CA THR A 83 15.04 19.85 10.17
C THR A 83 15.58 18.52 10.67
N VAL A 84 16.89 18.41 10.88
CA VAL A 84 17.48 17.20 11.46
C VAL A 84 17.12 17.14 12.94
N LEU A 85 16.53 16.03 13.38
CA LEU A 85 16.11 15.85 14.76
C LEU A 85 17.17 15.08 15.57
N GLY A 86 17.69 13.98 15.02
CA GLY A 86 18.67 13.14 15.70
C GLY A 86 18.54 11.67 15.35
N LYS A 87 18.87 10.80 16.30
CA LYS A 87 18.88 9.34 16.13
C LYS A 87 18.02 8.65 17.18
N LEU A 88 17.22 7.67 16.76
CA LEU A 88 16.46 6.82 17.68
C LEU A 88 17.41 5.97 18.51
N SER A 89 17.33 6.10 19.82
CA SER A 89 18.26 5.44 20.75
C SER A 89 17.61 4.43 21.68
N THR A 90 16.28 4.48 21.83
CA THR A 90 15.53 3.64 22.77
C THR A 90 14.38 2.92 22.09
N GLN A 91 14.01 1.76 22.64
CA GLN A 91 12.81 1.03 22.21
C GLN A 91 11.53 1.87 22.40
N LYS A 92 11.52 2.69 23.46
CA LYS A 92 10.43 3.63 23.72
C LYS A 92 10.33 4.67 22.59
N GLY A 93 11.45 5.24 22.13
CA GLY A 93 11.45 6.15 20.98
C GLY A 93 10.88 5.53 19.70
N ILE A 94 11.15 4.24 19.46
CA ILE A 94 10.55 3.50 18.33
C ILE A 94 9.04 3.39 18.49
N GLN A 95 8.55 3.02 19.69
CA GLN A 95 7.12 2.92 19.95
C GLN A 95 6.42 4.27 19.81
N ILE A 96 6.98 5.35 20.37
CA ILE A 96 6.47 6.72 20.20
C ILE A 96 6.41 7.09 18.72
N SER A 97 7.45 6.74 17.95
CA SER A 97 7.49 7.01 16.52
C SER A 97 6.36 6.30 15.77
N GLN A 98 6.14 5.02 16.06
CA GLN A 98 5.06 4.23 15.47
C GLN A 98 3.68 4.78 15.83
N ASP A 99 3.49 5.20 17.09
CA ASP A 99 2.24 5.79 17.57
C ASP A 99 2.00 7.16 16.91
N LEU A 100 3.04 7.98 16.79
CA LEU A 100 2.95 9.26 16.09
C LEU A 100 2.57 9.03 14.64
N ILE A 101 3.32 8.23 13.88
CA ILE A 101 3.11 7.96 12.45
C ILE A 101 1.69 7.45 12.14
N SER A 102 1.12 6.65 13.04
CA SER A 102 -0.22 6.09 12.88
C SER A 102 -1.33 6.93 13.54
N ASP A 103 -1.03 8.08 14.15
CA ASP A 103 -2.05 8.92 14.77
C ASP A 103 -2.99 9.50 13.72
N LYS A 104 -4.28 9.61 14.08
CA LYS A 104 -5.31 10.13 13.18
C LYS A 104 -5.06 11.58 12.74
N GLU A 105 -4.31 12.36 13.51
CA GLU A 105 -3.96 13.75 13.18
C GLU A 105 -2.72 13.86 12.31
N GLN A 106 -1.99 12.77 12.03
CA GLN A 106 -0.86 12.84 11.11
C GLN A 106 -1.33 13.01 9.68
N PHE A 107 -0.57 13.82 8.96
CA PHE A 107 -0.70 13.90 7.52
C PHE A 107 -0.15 12.65 6.86
N ILE A 108 -0.89 12.18 5.86
CA ILE A 108 -0.49 11.16 4.92
C ILE A 108 -0.75 11.69 3.52
N ALA A 109 -0.12 11.08 2.54
CA ALA A 109 -0.44 11.32 1.14
C ALA A 109 -0.63 9.99 0.42
N GLU A 110 -1.39 9.99 -0.65
CA GLU A 110 -1.58 8.83 -1.51
C GLU A 110 -1.90 9.27 -2.93
N GLY A 111 -1.73 8.37 -3.88
CA GLY A 111 -2.00 8.59 -5.29
C GLY A 111 -0.75 8.57 -6.15
N ASN A 112 -1.00 8.51 -7.45
CA ASN A 112 0.05 8.51 -8.46
C ASN A 112 0.30 9.95 -8.90
N ILE A 113 1.48 10.49 -8.66
CA ILE A 113 1.75 11.87 -9.04
C ILE A 113 1.76 12.06 -10.57
N LEU A 114 1.94 11.00 -11.37
CA LEU A 114 1.78 11.08 -12.83
C LEU A 114 0.31 11.22 -13.28
N ALA A 115 -0.63 11.02 -12.35
CA ALA A 115 -2.07 11.23 -12.51
C ALA A 115 -2.57 12.10 -11.33
N PRO A 116 -2.27 13.42 -11.34
CA PRO A 116 -2.45 14.30 -10.18
C PRO A 116 -3.85 14.31 -9.56
N GLU A 117 -4.88 14.03 -10.35
CA GLU A 117 -6.28 13.90 -9.91
C GLU A 117 -6.50 12.75 -8.92
N THR A 118 -5.59 11.77 -8.88
CA THR A 118 -5.62 10.66 -7.93
C THR A 118 -4.99 11.02 -6.58
N VAL A 119 -4.26 12.14 -6.50
CA VAL A 119 -3.50 12.50 -5.32
C VAL A 119 -4.40 13.08 -4.23
N LYS A 120 -4.31 12.49 -3.04
CA LYS A 120 -4.95 12.98 -1.83
C LYS A 120 -3.90 13.18 -0.75
N VAL A 121 -4.00 14.31 -0.05
CA VAL A 121 -3.15 14.67 1.07
C VAL A 121 -4.05 15.21 2.17
N GLY A 122 -3.83 14.78 3.39
CA GLY A 122 -4.63 15.21 4.54
C GLY A 122 -4.34 14.39 5.77
N LYS A 123 -4.97 14.76 6.88
CA LYS A 123 -4.89 14.00 8.12
C LYS A 123 -5.51 12.61 7.94
N THR A 124 -4.90 11.57 8.51
CA THR A 124 -5.39 10.19 8.41
C THR A 124 -6.86 10.07 8.82
N GLY A 125 -7.28 10.69 9.92
CA GLY A 125 -8.67 10.67 10.41
C GLY A 125 -9.64 11.55 9.62
N THR A 126 -9.13 12.41 8.73
CA THR A 126 -9.95 13.15 7.76
C THR A 126 -10.14 12.35 6.47
N LEU A 127 -9.12 11.59 6.07
CA LEU A 127 -9.16 10.75 4.88
C LEU A 127 -9.87 9.41 5.11
N PHE A 128 -9.89 8.92 6.36
CA PHE A 128 -10.45 7.63 6.74
C PHE A 128 -11.35 7.73 7.98
N SER A 129 -12.34 6.84 8.04
CA SER A 129 -13.26 6.73 9.18
C SER A 129 -13.63 5.27 9.45
N GLY A 130 -14.12 4.98 10.67
CA GLY A 130 -14.56 3.64 11.06
C GLY A 130 -13.48 2.58 10.87
N ASP A 131 -13.86 1.42 10.33
CA ASP A 131 -12.97 0.28 10.11
C ASP A 131 -11.78 0.61 9.18
N GLN A 132 -11.98 1.48 8.18
CA GLN A 132 -10.91 1.89 7.27
C GLN A 132 -9.81 2.66 8.01
N LEU A 133 -10.18 3.54 8.93
CA LEU A 133 -9.20 4.25 9.76
C LEU A 133 -8.40 3.25 10.60
N ALA A 134 -9.08 2.31 11.26
CA ALA A 134 -8.42 1.29 12.07
C ALA A 134 -7.46 0.42 11.23
N GLU A 135 -7.88 -0.02 10.04
CA GLU A 135 -7.04 -0.79 9.12
C GLU A 135 -5.82 0.01 8.64
N THR A 136 -6.01 1.28 8.28
CA THR A 136 -4.91 2.16 7.87
C THR A 136 -3.92 2.40 9.01
N GLN A 137 -4.39 2.73 10.21
CA GLN A 137 -3.50 2.97 11.37
C GLN A 137 -2.71 1.70 11.73
N LYS A 138 -3.35 0.53 11.65
CA LYS A 138 -2.68 -0.76 11.82
C LYS A 138 -1.62 -0.99 10.72
N GLY A 139 -1.98 -0.81 9.45
CA GLY A 139 -1.07 -1.00 8.32
C GLY A 139 0.12 -0.06 8.34
N LEU A 140 -0.08 1.21 8.71
CA LEU A 140 0.99 2.18 8.94
C LEU A 140 1.94 1.72 10.05
N ARG A 141 1.39 1.28 11.19
CA ARG A 141 2.19 0.80 12.32
C ARG A 141 3.01 -0.44 11.94
N GLU A 142 2.40 -1.41 11.28
CA GLU A 142 3.06 -2.65 10.84
C GLU A 142 4.16 -2.36 9.82
N ALA A 143 3.87 -1.58 8.78
CA ALA A 143 4.84 -1.28 7.73
C ALA A 143 6.00 -0.41 8.23
N ALA A 144 5.73 0.52 9.15
CA ALA A 144 6.77 1.34 9.78
C ALA A 144 7.64 0.51 10.74
N ALA A 145 7.09 -0.49 11.43
CA ALA A 145 7.82 -1.33 12.38
C ALA A 145 8.97 -2.12 11.72
N ASP A 146 8.80 -2.53 10.47
CA ASP A 146 9.85 -3.24 9.73
C ASP A 146 11.03 -2.34 9.35
N GLN A 147 10.78 -1.03 9.21
CA GLN A 147 11.75 -0.04 8.72
C GLN A 147 12.43 0.72 9.86
N ILE A 148 11.72 0.98 10.96
CA ILE A 148 12.17 1.85 12.05
C ILE A 148 12.78 1.00 13.16
N LYS A 149 14.09 1.13 13.36
CA LYS A 149 14.86 0.35 14.33
C LYS A 149 15.71 1.28 15.19
N THR A 150 16.27 0.74 16.27
CA THR A 150 17.28 1.46 17.05
C THR A 150 18.44 1.83 16.13
N GLY A 151 18.91 3.07 16.23
CA GLY A 151 19.98 3.62 15.39
C GLY A 151 19.51 4.28 14.09
N THR A 152 18.22 4.20 13.76
CA THR A 152 17.62 4.94 12.63
C THR A 152 17.69 6.45 12.89
N ASP A 153 18.13 7.20 11.88
CA ASP A 153 18.18 8.66 11.93
C ASP A 153 16.82 9.26 11.58
N LEU A 154 16.55 10.46 12.11
CA LEU A 154 15.25 11.12 12.05
C LEU A 154 15.40 12.58 11.63
N LEU A 155 14.57 12.98 10.66
CA LEU A 155 14.37 14.38 10.29
C LEU A 155 12.88 14.70 10.24
N GLU A 156 12.56 15.97 10.41
CA GLU A 156 11.23 16.52 10.17
C GLU A 156 11.23 17.18 8.79
N ILE A 157 10.24 16.84 7.96
CA ILE A 157 10.02 17.48 6.66
C ILE A 157 8.88 18.47 6.81
N SER A 158 9.11 19.71 6.39
CA SER A 158 8.06 20.71 6.28
C SER A 158 7.46 20.67 4.88
N TRP A 159 6.14 20.67 4.82
CA TRP A 159 5.35 20.60 3.59
C TRP A 159 4.43 21.80 3.47
N ASN A 160 4.09 22.13 2.22
CA ASN A 160 2.92 22.94 1.90
C ASN A 160 2.01 22.12 0.99
N TYR A 161 0.75 21.95 1.37
CA TYR A 161 -0.28 21.39 0.52
C TYR A 161 -1.40 22.40 0.30
N LYS A 162 -1.49 22.94 -0.92
CA LYS A 162 -2.51 23.94 -1.31
C LYS A 162 -2.66 25.10 -0.31
N GLY A 163 -1.54 25.57 0.23
CA GLY A 163 -1.49 26.66 1.22
C GLY A 163 -1.50 26.21 2.68
N GLU A 164 -1.84 24.96 2.98
CA GLU A 164 -1.77 24.41 4.34
C GLU A 164 -0.34 23.90 4.64
N ALA A 165 0.26 24.42 5.71
CA ALA A 165 1.57 23.97 6.17
C ALA A 165 1.42 22.83 7.17
N PHE A 166 2.21 21.77 7.01
CA PHE A 166 2.28 20.66 7.96
C PHE A 166 3.69 20.07 8.00
N THR A 167 3.93 19.18 8.95
CA THR A 167 5.18 18.43 9.04
C THR A 167 4.94 16.92 9.06
N SER A 168 5.95 16.16 8.64
CA SER A 168 5.98 14.71 8.76
C SER A 168 7.32 14.25 9.31
N LEU A 169 7.32 13.08 9.95
CA LEU A 169 8.53 12.41 10.42
C LEU A 169 9.09 11.52 9.32
N CYS A 170 10.34 11.78 8.97
CA CYS A 170 11.09 11.00 7.98
C CYS A 170 12.25 10.27 8.65
N PHE A 171 12.22 8.95 8.54
CA PHE A 171 13.19 8.02 9.06
C PHE A 171 14.14 7.63 7.95
N TYR A 172 15.45 7.68 8.22
CA TYR A 172 16.48 7.44 7.21
C TYR A 172 17.71 6.76 7.80
N ASN A 173 18.60 6.31 6.91
CA ASN A 173 19.96 5.91 7.24
C ASN A 173 20.93 6.40 6.14
N GLU A 174 22.18 5.97 6.18
CA GLU A 174 23.19 6.35 5.19
C GLU A 174 22.83 5.96 3.75
N SER A 175 22.03 4.90 3.58
CA SER A 175 21.59 4.41 2.27
C SER A 175 20.41 5.21 1.69
N GLY A 176 19.66 5.94 2.52
CA GLY A 176 18.52 6.74 2.07
C GLY A 176 17.35 6.78 3.05
N ILE A 177 16.23 7.32 2.55
CA ILE A 177 14.94 7.38 3.22
C ILE A 177 14.37 5.97 3.37
N LEU A 178 13.94 5.65 4.59
CA LEU A 178 13.31 4.38 4.96
C LEU A 178 11.79 4.52 5.05
N TRP A 179 11.32 5.61 5.67
CA TRP A 179 9.89 5.84 5.89
C TRP A 179 9.58 7.32 6.04
N ASP A 180 8.48 7.75 5.44
CA ASP A 180 7.76 8.99 5.71
C ASP A 180 6.34 8.80 5.17
N ASN A 181 5.30 9.26 5.87
CA ASN A 181 3.92 9.01 5.47
C ASN A 181 3.55 9.59 4.09
N VAL A 182 4.16 10.70 3.70
CA VAL A 182 3.96 11.33 2.39
C VAL A 182 4.75 10.56 1.32
N PHE A 183 6.05 10.31 1.55
CA PHE A 183 6.87 9.56 0.58
C PHE A 183 6.41 8.11 0.40
N ALA A 184 5.98 7.45 1.47
CA ALA A 184 5.53 6.07 1.45
C ALA A 184 4.19 5.90 0.75
N GLY A 185 3.29 6.88 0.85
CA GLY A 185 1.97 6.73 0.25
C GLY A 185 1.87 7.21 -1.20
N LEU A 186 2.76 8.10 -1.66
CA LEU A 186 2.83 8.52 -3.06
C LEU A 186 3.67 7.59 -3.94
N VAL A 187 3.35 7.55 -5.23
CA VAL A 187 4.08 6.78 -6.24
C VAL A 187 4.21 7.56 -7.55
N MET A 188 5.25 7.23 -8.32
CA MET A 188 5.33 7.57 -9.73
C MET A 188 5.20 6.29 -10.56
N MET A 189 4.18 6.23 -11.42
CA MET A 189 3.95 5.04 -12.22
C MET A 189 3.19 5.34 -13.51
N ASP A 190 3.67 4.84 -14.64
CA ASP A 190 2.97 4.98 -15.91
C ASP A 190 1.81 3.98 -15.97
N SER A 191 0.58 4.46 -16.12
CA SER A 191 -0.61 3.62 -16.18
C SER A 191 -0.63 2.69 -17.39
N ARG A 192 0.10 3.02 -18.47
CA ARG A 192 0.17 2.22 -19.69
C ARG A 192 1.04 0.97 -19.53
N GLY A 193 1.94 0.95 -18.54
CA GLY A 193 2.92 -0.11 -18.39
C GLY A 193 3.93 -0.15 -19.53
N ASN A 194 4.67 -1.24 -19.61
CA ASN A 194 5.65 -1.55 -20.64
C ASN A 194 5.29 -2.90 -21.24
N SER A 195 5.62 -3.10 -22.52
CA SER A 195 5.44 -4.38 -23.18
C SER A 195 6.62 -4.71 -24.07
N GLU A 196 6.92 -5.99 -24.19
CA GLU A 196 7.99 -6.50 -25.03
C GLU A 196 7.54 -7.80 -25.71
N VAL A 197 8.00 -8.03 -26.93
CA VAL A 197 7.76 -9.26 -27.70
C VAL A 197 9.09 -9.87 -28.09
N SER A 198 9.15 -11.20 -28.07
CA SER A 198 10.32 -11.93 -28.56
C SER A 198 10.63 -11.58 -30.02
N PRO A 199 11.91 -11.48 -30.41
CA PRO A 199 12.30 -11.48 -31.82
C PRO A 199 11.78 -12.72 -32.56
N ILE A 200 11.48 -12.59 -33.84
CA ILE A 200 11.03 -13.72 -34.68
C ILE A 200 12.26 -14.44 -35.24
N ASP A 201 12.69 -15.53 -34.61
CA ASP A 201 13.69 -16.43 -35.20
C ASP A 201 13.00 -17.51 -36.04
N ALA A 202 12.86 -17.24 -37.34
CA ALA A 202 12.11 -18.06 -38.29
C ALA A 202 12.84 -19.37 -38.73
N GLN A 203 14.01 -19.70 -38.18
CA GLN A 203 14.88 -20.76 -38.74
C GLN A 203 15.20 -21.94 -37.80
N ALA A 204 14.71 -21.97 -36.56
CA ALA A 204 15.00 -23.06 -35.62
C ALA A 204 13.95 -24.19 -35.67
N LYS A 205 14.39 -25.46 -35.57
CA LYS A 205 13.50 -26.63 -35.43
C LYS A 205 12.63 -26.60 -34.16
N VAL A 206 13.14 -25.96 -33.12
CA VAL A 206 12.43 -25.62 -31.89
C VAL A 206 12.60 -24.13 -31.69
N SER A 207 11.49 -23.41 -31.64
CA SER A 207 11.49 -21.96 -31.42
C SER A 207 10.46 -21.60 -30.36
N SER A 208 10.57 -20.40 -29.80
CA SER A 208 9.61 -19.88 -28.83
C SER A 208 9.26 -18.44 -29.15
N LYS A 209 7.99 -18.10 -29.00
CA LYS A 209 7.50 -16.72 -29.08
C LYS A 209 6.94 -16.31 -27.73
N TRP A 210 7.34 -15.16 -27.21
CA TRP A 210 6.82 -14.66 -25.94
C TRP A 210 6.35 -13.21 -26.05
N PHE A 211 5.42 -12.87 -25.16
CA PHE A 211 4.97 -11.51 -24.91
C PHE A 211 5.04 -11.27 -23.41
N LYS A 212 5.64 -10.14 -23.05
CA LYS A 212 5.87 -9.70 -21.68
C LYS A 212 5.21 -8.34 -21.49
N GLU A 213 4.54 -8.15 -20.36
CA GLU A 213 3.93 -6.87 -20.01
C GLU A 213 4.10 -6.61 -18.50
N TRP A 214 4.49 -5.38 -18.14
CA TRP A 214 4.82 -5.05 -16.75
C TRP A 214 4.68 -3.57 -16.42
N TRP A 215 4.45 -3.28 -15.14
CA TRP A 215 4.36 -1.93 -14.58
C TRP A 215 5.43 -1.75 -13.51
N THR A 216 6.15 -0.63 -13.58
CA THR A 216 7.19 -0.29 -12.60
C THR A 216 6.74 0.87 -11.74
N ALA A 217 6.55 0.63 -10.45
CA ALA A 217 6.36 1.67 -9.45
C ALA A 217 7.71 2.30 -9.10
N LYS A 218 7.75 3.63 -9.04
CA LYS A 218 8.92 4.41 -8.61
C LYS A 218 8.59 5.22 -7.37
N TRP A 219 9.60 5.41 -6.54
CA TRP A 219 9.58 6.41 -5.47
C TRP A 219 9.49 7.82 -6.03
N LEU A 220 9.19 8.82 -5.19
CA LEU A 220 9.18 10.22 -5.62
C LEU A 220 10.54 10.72 -6.12
N TRP A 221 11.63 10.10 -5.67
CA TRP A 221 12.98 10.36 -6.17
C TRP A 221 13.36 9.50 -7.39
N GLY A 222 12.42 8.81 -8.01
CA GLY A 222 12.60 8.17 -9.32
C GLY A 222 13.23 6.77 -9.32
N SER A 223 13.82 6.31 -8.20
CA SER A 223 14.33 4.94 -8.14
C SER A 223 13.19 3.91 -8.16
N LYS A 224 13.48 2.69 -8.63
CA LYS A 224 12.50 1.60 -8.67
C LYS A 224 12.08 1.22 -7.26
N ARG A 225 10.77 1.25 -7.01
CA ARG A 225 10.12 0.85 -5.77
C ARG A 225 9.56 -0.56 -5.86
N GLY A 226 9.04 -0.94 -7.02
CA GLY A 226 8.47 -2.25 -7.25
C GLY A 226 8.09 -2.49 -8.70
N GLU A 227 7.71 -3.72 -9.00
CA GLU A 227 7.24 -4.12 -10.32
C GLU A 227 6.28 -5.30 -10.24
N ILE A 228 5.28 -5.27 -11.11
CA ILE A 228 4.34 -6.36 -11.35
C ILE A 228 4.30 -6.64 -12.85
N GLY A 229 4.23 -7.91 -13.24
CA GLY A 229 4.15 -8.28 -14.65
C GLY A 229 3.84 -9.74 -14.87
N TYR A 230 3.61 -10.07 -16.13
CA TYR A 230 3.48 -11.44 -16.62
C TYR A 230 4.19 -11.61 -17.95
N GLN A 231 4.51 -12.86 -18.26
CA GLN A 231 5.02 -13.28 -19.55
C GLN A 231 4.30 -14.56 -19.98
N ILE A 232 3.76 -14.56 -21.19
CA ILE A 232 3.26 -15.76 -21.85
C ILE A 232 4.26 -16.20 -22.92
N THR A 233 4.58 -17.49 -22.95
CA THR A 233 5.53 -18.10 -23.89
C THR A 233 4.86 -19.25 -24.63
N ILE A 234 4.89 -19.22 -25.96
CA ILE A 234 4.47 -20.31 -26.84
C ILE A 234 5.73 -20.99 -27.36
N TYR A 235 5.77 -22.32 -27.29
CA TYR A 235 6.83 -23.15 -27.85
C TYR A 235 6.34 -23.84 -29.12
N TYR A 236 7.22 -23.94 -30.12
CA TYR A 236 6.97 -24.58 -31.40
C TYR A 236 7.90 -25.76 -31.62
N SER A 237 7.39 -26.80 -32.27
CA SER A 237 8.16 -27.89 -32.85
C SER A 237 7.87 -27.94 -34.34
N GLY A 238 8.77 -27.41 -35.16
CA GLY A 238 8.46 -27.09 -36.56
C GLY A 238 7.38 -26.00 -36.67
N SER A 239 6.29 -26.27 -37.40
CA SER A 239 5.19 -25.32 -37.61
C SER A 239 4.04 -25.45 -36.61
N THR A 240 4.11 -26.41 -35.67
CA THR A 240 3.03 -26.66 -34.71
C THR A 240 3.39 -26.16 -33.32
N VAL A 241 2.39 -25.66 -32.60
CA VAL A 241 2.54 -25.31 -31.18
C VAL A 241 2.69 -26.59 -30.36
N SER A 242 3.81 -26.72 -29.65
CA SER A 242 4.10 -27.87 -28.79
C SER A 242 3.69 -27.63 -27.35
N ASN A 243 3.83 -26.40 -26.84
CA ASN A 243 3.48 -26.06 -25.47
C ASN A 243 3.20 -24.56 -25.30
N VAL A 244 2.57 -24.21 -24.18
CA VAL A 244 2.35 -22.83 -23.73
C VAL A 244 2.67 -22.77 -22.24
N ASP A 245 3.46 -21.78 -21.85
CA ASP A 245 3.80 -21.50 -20.47
C ASP A 245 3.48 -20.05 -20.11
N VAL A 246 3.29 -19.81 -18.82
CA VAL A 246 3.08 -18.47 -18.28
C VAL A 246 3.86 -18.31 -16.98
N SER A 247 4.55 -17.18 -16.85
CA SER A 247 5.20 -16.76 -15.63
C SER A 247 4.71 -15.38 -15.23
N ASP A 248 4.68 -15.12 -13.93
CA ASP A 248 4.34 -13.83 -13.38
C ASP A 248 5.24 -13.48 -12.20
N TRP A 249 5.32 -12.19 -11.91
CA TRP A 249 6.12 -11.69 -10.81
C TRP A 249 5.49 -10.43 -10.23
N GLY A 250 5.63 -10.27 -8.92
CA GLY A 250 5.23 -9.08 -8.19
C GLY A 250 6.20 -8.87 -7.02
N ASN A 251 6.82 -7.70 -6.97
CA ASN A 251 7.68 -7.31 -5.86
C ASN A 251 7.56 -5.81 -5.60
N ILE A 252 7.71 -5.41 -4.34
CA ILE A 252 7.77 -4.01 -3.93
C ILE A 252 8.61 -3.90 -2.65
N SER A 253 9.43 -2.87 -2.55
CA SER A 253 10.27 -2.61 -1.38
C SER A 253 9.45 -2.19 -0.17
N LEU A 254 8.32 -1.51 -0.38
CA LEU A 254 7.43 -1.03 0.67
C LEU A 254 5.97 -0.98 0.15
N GLY A 255 5.12 -1.85 0.68
CA GLY A 255 3.71 -2.01 0.28
C GLY A 255 3.38 -3.48 0.03
N LYS A 256 2.38 -3.77 -0.81
CA LYS A 256 2.04 -5.13 -1.24
C LYS A 256 2.07 -5.19 -2.77
N ALA A 257 2.63 -6.25 -3.32
CA ALA A 257 2.61 -6.53 -4.75
C ALA A 257 2.29 -8.00 -4.95
N LYS A 258 1.39 -8.29 -5.90
CA LYS A 258 0.98 -9.64 -6.24
C LYS A 258 0.64 -9.72 -7.72
N SER A 259 1.05 -10.83 -8.31
CA SER A 259 0.73 -11.20 -9.68
C SER A 259 0.26 -12.64 -9.66
N GLU A 260 -0.69 -12.95 -10.53
CA GLU A 260 -1.25 -14.29 -10.71
C GLU A 260 -1.57 -14.46 -12.19
N SER A 261 -1.10 -15.54 -12.80
CA SER A 261 -1.35 -15.83 -14.21
C SER A 261 -1.63 -17.32 -14.45
N LYS A 262 -2.43 -17.62 -15.48
CA LYS A 262 -2.76 -19.00 -15.83
C LYS A 262 -3.07 -19.16 -17.31
N VAL A 263 -2.54 -20.23 -17.90
CA VAL A 263 -2.90 -20.66 -19.26
C VAL A 263 -4.35 -21.12 -19.29
N THR A 264 -5.16 -20.59 -20.21
CA THR A 264 -6.55 -21.00 -20.41
C THR A 264 -6.67 -22.01 -21.53
N LYS A 265 -6.99 -23.26 -21.18
CA LYS A 265 -7.26 -24.32 -22.16
C LYS A 265 -8.75 -24.34 -22.52
N LYS A 266 -9.17 -23.54 -23.49
CA LYS A 266 -10.45 -23.74 -24.19
C LYS A 266 -10.16 -23.99 -25.67
N THR A 267 -10.31 -25.26 -26.05
CA THR A 267 -10.55 -25.77 -27.41
C THR A 267 -10.06 -24.89 -28.56
N GLY A 268 -8.89 -25.20 -29.12
CA GLY A 268 -8.42 -24.66 -30.41
C GLY A 268 -7.52 -23.43 -30.33
N ALA A 269 -7.59 -22.63 -29.26
CA ALA A 269 -6.72 -21.47 -29.04
C ALA A 269 -5.50 -21.84 -28.17
N TYR A 270 -4.48 -22.43 -28.78
CA TYR A 270 -3.17 -22.54 -28.15
C TYR A 270 -2.58 -21.14 -27.99
N GLY A 271 -2.18 -20.73 -26.78
CA GLY A 271 -1.46 -19.46 -26.59
C GLY A 271 -2.26 -18.34 -25.93
N GLN A 272 -3.26 -18.70 -25.11
CA GLN A 272 -4.02 -17.75 -24.31
C GLN A 272 -3.70 -17.88 -22.81
N CYS A 273 -3.50 -16.77 -22.11
CA CYS A 273 -3.44 -16.72 -20.65
C CYS A 273 -4.44 -15.70 -20.09
N ARG A 274 -4.89 -15.95 -18.86
CA ARG A 274 -5.53 -14.95 -18.00
C ARG A 274 -4.52 -14.49 -16.96
N TYR A 275 -4.57 -13.21 -16.62
CA TYR A 275 -3.69 -12.61 -15.62
C TYR A 275 -4.47 -11.65 -14.74
N ALA A 276 -3.95 -11.47 -13.53
CA ALA A 276 -4.36 -10.46 -12.57
C ALA A 276 -3.09 -9.98 -11.86
N LEU A 277 -2.83 -8.68 -11.93
CA LEU A 277 -1.67 -8.02 -11.34
C LEU A 277 -2.15 -6.90 -10.42
N GLY A 278 -1.41 -6.67 -9.35
CA GLY A 278 -1.81 -5.76 -8.29
C GLY A 278 -0.62 -5.23 -7.52
N LEU A 279 -0.53 -3.92 -7.37
CA LEU A 279 0.44 -3.25 -6.50
C LEU A 279 -0.31 -2.22 -5.67
N CYS A 280 0.00 -2.12 -4.37
CA CYS A 280 -0.48 -1.06 -3.50
C CYS A 280 0.63 -0.54 -2.58
N THR A 281 0.59 0.76 -2.29
CA THR A 281 1.41 1.37 -1.23
C THR A 281 0.94 0.90 0.16
N PRO A 282 1.75 1.09 1.23
CA PRO A 282 1.48 0.54 2.57
C PRO A 282 0.15 0.91 3.20
N THR A 283 -0.47 2.02 2.77
CA THR A 283 -1.78 2.47 3.27
C THR A 283 -2.95 1.77 2.60
N GLY A 284 -2.72 1.11 1.46
CA GLY A 284 -3.74 0.36 0.72
C GLY A 284 -3.71 -1.14 1.01
N SER A 285 -4.87 -1.79 0.86
CA SER A 285 -5.01 -3.24 0.97
C SER A 285 -5.33 -3.89 -0.38
N LEU A 286 -4.73 -5.06 -0.60
CA LEU A 286 -4.78 -5.80 -1.84
C LEU A 286 -5.43 -7.16 -1.61
N SER A 287 -6.52 -7.47 -2.31
CA SER A 287 -7.17 -8.78 -2.27
C SER A 287 -7.33 -9.37 -3.67
N PHE A 288 -7.07 -10.68 -3.77
CA PHE A 288 -7.01 -11.41 -5.03
C PHE A 288 -7.98 -12.57 -5.00
N ASN A 289 -8.84 -12.67 -6.02
CA ASN A 289 -9.60 -13.88 -6.28
C ASN A 289 -8.99 -14.60 -7.48
N THR A 290 -8.27 -15.68 -7.20
CA THR A 290 -7.58 -16.50 -8.18
C THR A 290 -8.52 -17.37 -9.02
N SER A 291 -9.77 -17.55 -8.61
CA SER A 291 -10.76 -18.34 -9.35
C SER A 291 -11.33 -17.58 -10.55
N ASN A 292 -11.47 -16.26 -10.44
CA ASN A 292 -12.01 -15.40 -11.49
C ASN A 292 -10.97 -14.38 -12.04
N PHE A 293 -9.76 -14.34 -11.50
CA PHE A 293 -8.70 -13.37 -11.84
C PHE A 293 -9.17 -11.92 -11.63
N SER A 294 -9.96 -11.67 -10.59
CA SER A 294 -10.31 -10.32 -10.16
C SER A 294 -9.40 -9.84 -9.04
N VAL A 295 -8.99 -8.57 -9.11
CA VAL A 295 -8.30 -7.87 -8.03
C VAL A 295 -9.28 -6.88 -7.42
N SER A 296 -9.38 -6.87 -6.10
CA SER A 296 -10.18 -5.93 -5.33
C SER A 296 -9.32 -5.21 -4.30
N PHE A 297 -9.67 -3.97 -4.01
CA PHE A 297 -9.02 -3.17 -2.97
C PHE A 297 -9.96 -2.85 -1.83
N SER A 298 -9.38 -2.77 -0.65
CA SER A 298 -9.92 -2.05 0.49
C SER A 298 -8.88 -1.02 0.95
N GLY A 299 -9.34 0.05 1.59
CA GLY A 299 -8.49 1.17 1.98
C GLY A 299 -8.10 2.08 0.82
N LEU A 300 -7.48 3.20 1.14
CA LEU A 300 -6.94 4.12 0.16
C LEU A 300 -5.40 4.00 0.14
N GLY A 301 -4.84 3.92 -1.06
CA GLY A 301 -3.41 3.88 -1.33
C GLY A 301 -3.19 3.93 -2.85
N SER A 302 -1.97 4.25 -3.29
CA SER A 302 -1.69 4.25 -4.73
C SER A 302 -1.69 2.82 -5.24
N ASN A 303 -2.58 2.52 -6.17
CA ASN A 303 -2.75 1.17 -6.68
C ASN A 303 -2.69 1.06 -8.20
N ILE A 304 -2.25 -0.09 -8.69
CA ILE A 304 -2.50 -0.54 -10.06
C ILE A 304 -3.15 -1.90 -10.03
N VAL A 305 -4.16 -2.05 -10.89
CA VAL A 305 -4.64 -3.35 -11.36
C VAL A 305 -4.46 -3.41 -12.84
N SER A 306 -3.95 -4.54 -13.28
CA SER A 306 -4.14 -4.96 -14.65
C SER A 306 -4.61 -6.41 -14.61
N ASN A 307 -5.80 -6.66 -15.11
CA ASN A 307 -6.31 -8.00 -15.30
C ASN A 307 -6.92 -8.14 -16.68
N GLY A 308 -6.88 -9.35 -17.22
CA GLY A 308 -7.29 -9.54 -18.59
C GLY A 308 -6.99 -10.91 -19.13
N THR A 309 -7.09 -10.99 -20.45
CA THR A 309 -6.77 -12.17 -21.23
C THR A 309 -5.82 -11.75 -22.34
N LYS A 310 -4.67 -12.40 -22.45
CA LYS A 310 -3.73 -12.20 -23.55
C LYS A 310 -3.73 -13.42 -24.44
N SER A 311 -3.92 -13.22 -25.74
CA SER A 311 -3.69 -14.23 -26.77
C SER A 311 -2.47 -13.86 -27.61
N LEU A 312 -1.59 -14.83 -27.81
CA LEU A 312 -0.44 -14.74 -28.73
C LEU A 312 -0.70 -15.43 -30.08
N TYR A 313 -1.86 -16.07 -30.19
CA TYR A 313 -2.36 -16.77 -31.37
C TYR A 313 -3.72 -16.17 -31.76
N PRO A 314 -4.06 -16.06 -33.06
CA PRO A 314 -5.36 -15.59 -33.51
C PRO A 314 -6.53 -16.41 -32.97
#